data_AF-A0A971U2G5-F1
#
_entry.id   AF-A0A971U2G5-F1
#
_cell.length_a   1.000
_cell.length_b   1.000
_cell.length_c   1.000
_cell.angle_alpha   90.00
_cell.angle_beta   90.00
_cell.angle_gamma   90.00
#
_symmetry.space_group_name_H-M   'P 1'
#
loop_
_entity.id
_entity.type
_entity.pdbx_description
1 polymer ?
#
loop_
_entity_poly.entity_id
_entity_poly.type
_entity_poly.pdbx_seq_one_letter_code
_entity_poly.pdbx_strand_id
1 'polypeptide(L)' 'MINLDVGMLWYDDSHGLSLSDKIARAAAHYRTKYGRAPNICYVPAQALAQGAPSLDGLAVKELASLLPHHFWLGVAQAQV' A
#
# COMPACT_ATOMS: atom_id res chain seq x y z
N MET A 1 1.41 8.55 -17.07
CA MET A 1 2.00 8.76 -15.73
C MET A 1 0.86 8.74 -14.72
N ILE A 2 0.95 7.95 -13.65
CA ILE A 2 -0.05 7.98 -12.56
C ILE A 2 0.35 9.12 -11.63
N ASN A 3 -0.54 10.11 -11.44
CA ASN A 3 -0.35 11.15 -10.42
C ASN A 3 -0.89 10.64 -9.09
N LEU A 4 -0.11 10.80 -8.02
CA LEU A 4 -0.44 10.33 -6.69
C LEU A 4 -0.59 11.55 -5.80
N ASP A 5 -1.83 12.01 -5.60
CA ASP A 5 -2.09 13.33 -5.00
C ASP A 5 -1.62 13.43 -3.54
N VAL A 6 -1.71 12.32 -2.80
CA VAL A 6 -1.18 12.21 -1.44
C VAL A 6 -0.58 10.82 -1.29
N GLY A 7 0.72 10.78 -0.99
CA GLY A 7 1.47 9.55 -0.73
C GLY A 7 1.91 9.44 0.72
N MET A 8 1.93 8.23 1.26
CA MET A 8 2.48 7.92 2.58
C MET A 8 3.40 6.71 2.47
N LEU A 9 4.68 6.94 2.78
CA LEU A 9 5.61 5.85 3.06
C LEU A 9 5.31 5.29 4.45
N TRP A 10 5.08 3.99 4.53
CA TRP A 10 4.83 3.23 5.75
C TRP A 10 5.90 2.17 5.90
N TYR A 11 6.45 1.99 7.10
CA TYR A 11 7.41 0.93 7.42
C TYR A 11 6.80 -0.07 8.41
N ASP A 12 6.95 -1.36 8.12
CA ASP A 12 6.34 -2.44 8.88
C ASP A 12 7.13 -3.77 8.85
N ASP A 13 8.03 -3.92 9.81
CA ASP A 13 8.81 -5.15 10.02
C ASP A 13 8.14 -6.16 10.97
N SER A 14 6.87 -5.95 11.35
CA SER A 14 6.20 -6.82 12.33
C SER A 14 6.21 -8.28 11.87
N HIS A 15 6.77 -9.17 12.69
CA HIS A 15 6.79 -10.60 12.42
C HIS A 15 5.43 -11.23 12.77
N GLY A 16 5.08 -12.34 12.09
CA GLY A 16 3.85 -13.09 12.36
C GLY A 16 2.56 -12.50 11.79
N LEU A 17 2.61 -11.30 11.20
CA LEU A 17 1.48 -10.71 10.47
C LEU A 17 1.54 -11.03 8.98
N SER A 18 0.39 -11.31 8.39
CA SER A 18 0.28 -11.46 6.94
C SER A 18 0.52 -10.12 6.23
N LEU A 19 0.86 -10.16 4.93
CA LEU A 19 0.97 -8.95 4.12
C LEU A 19 -0.34 -8.15 4.13
N SER A 20 -1.48 -8.83 4.04
CA SER A 20 -2.81 -8.21 4.12
C SER A 20 -3.03 -7.47 5.45
N ASP A 21 -2.65 -8.05 6.57
CA ASP A 21 -2.80 -7.42 7.90
C ASP A 21 -1.97 -6.14 7.99
N LYS A 22 -0.73 -6.18 7.49
CA LYS A 22 0.17 -5.03 7.48
C LYS A 22 -0.37 -3.91 6.58
N ILE A 23 -0.86 -4.24 5.38
CA ILE A 23 -1.46 -3.27 4.47
C ILE A 23 -2.74 -2.69 5.09
N ALA A 24 -3.59 -3.50 5.71
CA ALA A 24 -4.81 -3.04 6.39
C ALA A 24 -4.48 -2.06 7.53
N ARG A 25 -3.45 -2.35 8.33
CA ARG A 25 -2.94 -1.44 9.36
C ARG A 25 -2.47 -0.12 8.78
N ALA A 26 -1.67 -0.18 7.71
CA ALA A 26 -1.19 1.01 7.02
C ALA A 26 -2.34 1.84 6.43
N ALA A 27 -3.36 1.20 5.85
CA ALA A 27 -4.54 1.86 5.29
C ALA A 27 -5.42 2.51 6.37
N ALA A 28 -5.59 1.85 7.52
CA ALA A 28 -6.28 2.43 8.67
C ALA A 28 -5.55 3.67 9.18
N HIS A 29 -4.23 3.60 9.33
CA HIS A 29 -3.42 4.76 9.72
C HIS A 29 -3.50 5.90 8.69
N TYR A 30 -3.41 5.58 7.39
CA TYR A 30 -3.57 6.55 6.31
C TYR A 30 -4.91 7.29 6.42
N ARG A 31 -6.01 6.56 6.64
CA ARG A 31 -7.35 7.14 6.78
C ARG A 31 -7.45 8.08 7.97
N THR A 32 -6.90 7.70 9.12
CA THR A 32 -6.84 8.57 10.30
C THR A 32 -6.04 9.83 10.02
N LYS A 33 -4.91 9.72 9.31
CA LYS A 33 -4.01 10.85 9.03
C LYS A 33 -4.55 11.84 7.99
N TYR A 34 -5.20 11.34 6.93
CA TYR A 34 -5.60 12.16 5.78
C TYR A 34 -7.12 12.31 5.61
N GLY A 35 -7.93 11.71 6.48
CA GLY A 35 -9.40 11.79 6.43
C GLY A 35 -10.05 11.04 5.27
N ARG A 36 -9.29 10.27 4.48
CA ARG A 36 -9.77 9.51 3.32
C ARG A 36 -9.05 8.17 3.18
N ALA A 37 -9.73 7.16 2.65
CA ALA A 37 -9.11 5.86 2.40
C ALA A 37 -8.13 5.93 1.20
N PRO A 38 -6.99 5.22 1.26
CA PRO A 38 -6.16 5.03 0.08
C PRO A 38 -6.86 4.07 -0.90
N ASN A 39 -6.59 4.20 -2.20
CA ASN A 39 -7.08 3.29 -3.23
C ASN A 39 -5.94 2.53 -3.95
N ILE A 40 -4.68 2.86 -3.63
CA ILE A 40 -3.50 2.18 -4.14
C ILE A 40 -2.48 1.97 -3.02
N CYS A 41 -1.82 0.81 -3.05
CA CYS A 41 -0.70 0.45 -2.19
C CYS A 41 0.39 -0.17 -3.05
N TYR A 42 1.58 0.42 -3.06
CA TYR A 42 2.76 -0.19 -3.65
C TYR A 42 3.54 -0.94 -2.59
N VAL A 43 4.00 -2.14 -2.94
CA VAL A 43 4.81 -3.01 -2.08
C VAL A 43 6.06 -3.47 -2.84
N PRO A 44 7.10 -3.96 -2.16
CA PRO A 44 8.28 -4.52 -2.82
C PRO A 44 7.90 -5.78 -3.61
N ALA A 45 8.53 -6.04 -4.76
CA ALA A 45 8.19 -7.20 -5.60
C ALA A 45 8.22 -8.54 -4.83
N GLN A 46 9.20 -8.71 -3.94
CA GLN A 46 9.32 -9.88 -3.05
C GLN A 46 8.11 -10.08 -2.12
N ALA A 47 7.34 -9.04 -1.80
CA ALA A 47 6.16 -9.16 -0.97
C ALA A 47 4.99 -9.83 -1.70
N LEU A 48 4.95 -9.74 -3.04
CA LEU A 48 3.91 -10.34 -3.87
C LEU A 48 4.27 -11.73 -4.40
N ALA A 49 5.40 -12.30 -3.97
CA ALA A 49 5.84 -13.63 -4.41
C ALA A 49 4.80 -14.74 -4.13
N GLN A 50 3.94 -14.55 -3.12
CA GLN A 50 2.85 -15.47 -2.78
C GLN A 50 1.48 -15.04 -3.34
N GLY A 51 1.46 -14.06 -4.25
CA GLY A 51 0.26 -13.47 -4.82
C GLY A 51 -0.13 -12.14 -4.15
N ALA A 52 -0.86 -11.31 -4.89
CA ALA A 52 -1.39 -10.06 -4.37
C ALA A 52 -2.64 -10.30 -3.53
N PRO A 53 -2.71 -9.77 -2.30
CA PRO A 53 -3.93 -9.87 -1.50
C PRO A 53 -5.03 -9.05 -2.16
N SER A 54 -6.24 -9.61 -2.20
CA SER A 54 -7.44 -8.86 -2.56
C SER A 54 -7.89 -8.08 -1.33
N LEU A 55 -7.83 -6.75 -1.41
CA LEU A 55 -8.30 -5.83 -0.38
C LEU A 55 -9.37 -4.94 -1.01
N ASP A 56 -10.57 -4.92 -0.44
CA ASP A 56 -11.72 -4.21 -1.02
C ASP A 56 -11.40 -2.74 -1.29
N GLY A 57 -11.48 -2.34 -2.56
CA GLY A 57 -11.24 -0.96 -3.00
C GLY A 57 -9.77 -0.50 -2.95
N LEU A 58 -8.82 -1.38 -2.61
CA LEU A 58 -7.39 -1.06 -2.53
C LEU A 58 -6.58 -1.91 -3.52
N ALA A 59 -6.11 -1.28 -4.59
CA ALA A 59 -5.23 -1.93 -5.55
C ALA A 59 -3.82 -2.10 -4.96
N VAL A 60 -3.37 -3.34 -4.83
CA VAL A 60 -2.00 -3.66 -4.41
C VAL A 60 -1.14 -3.93 -5.64
N LYS A 61 -0.03 -3.18 -5.78
CA LYS A 61 0.89 -3.28 -6.92
C LYS A 61 2.32 -3.43 -6.44
N GLU A 62 3.15 -4.11 -7.22
CA GLU A 62 4.59 -4.09 -6.97
C GLU A 62 5.23 -2.78 -7.43
N LEU A 63 6.28 -2.38 -6.73
CA LEU A 63 7.21 -1.34 -7.13
C LEU A 63 8.63 -1.82 -6.81
N ALA A 64 9.40 -2.14 -7.85
CA ALA A 64 10.72 -2.76 -7.71
C ALA A 64 11.74 -1.91 -6.94
N SER A 65 11.60 -0.59 -6.96
CA SER A 65 12.48 0.34 -6.23
C SER A 65 12.13 0.50 -4.75
N LEU A 66 11.06 -0.15 -4.27
CA LEU A 66 10.62 -0.03 -2.89
C LEU A 66 11.41 -0.99 -1.97
N LEU A 67 11.92 -0.46 -0.86
CA LEU A 67 12.71 -1.23 0.09
C LEU A 67 11.87 -2.30 0.82
N PRO A 68 12.47 -3.41 1.27
CA PRO A 68 11.79 -4.39 2.11
C PRO A 68 11.07 -3.73 3.29
N HIS A 69 9.91 -4.28 3.66
CA HIS A 69 9.05 -3.79 4.75
C HIS A 69 8.47 -2.38 4.57
N HIS A 70 8.76 -1.71 3.45
CA HIS A 70 8.15 -0.43 3.14
C HIS A 70 6.94 -0.63 2.26
N PHE A 71 5.90 0.17 2.47
CA PHE A 71 4.73 0.28 1.61
C PHE A 71 4.51 1.75 1.25
N TRP A 72 4.04 2.00 0.04
CA TRP A 72 3.66 3.34 -0.39
C TRP A 72 2.16 3.39 -0.67
N LEU A 73 1.41 4.02 0.21
CA LEU A 73 -0.04 4.14 0.10
C LEU A 73 -0.42 5.50 -0.44
N GLY A 74 -1.51 5.56 -1.20
CA GLY A 74 -2.05 6.84 -1.63
C GLY A 74 -3.40 6.75 -2.30
N VAL A 75 -3.79 7.90 -2.85
CA VAL A 75 -4.94 8.02 -3.75
C VAL A 75 -4.41 8.32 -5.14
N ALA A 76 -4.52 7.34 -6.03
CA ALA A 76 -4.31 7.51 -7.46
C ALA A 76 -5.63 7.89 -8.12
N GLN A 77 -5.63 8.97 -8.88
CA GLN A 77 -6.75 9.29 -9.76
C GLN A 77 -6.52 8.60 -11.11
N ALA A 78 -7.55 7.93 -11.64
CA ALA A 78 -7.53 7.54 -13.04
C ALA A 78 -7.51 8.83 -13.86
N GLN A 79 -6.45 9.05 -14.63
CA GLN A 79 -6.43 10.10 -15.63
C GLN A 79 -7.41 9.66 -16.72
N VAL A 80 -8.53 10.37 -16.85
CA VAL A 80 -9.49 10.24 -17.96
C VAL A 80 -8.93 10.98 -19.17
#